data_AF-A0A166M336-F1
#
_entry.id   AF-A0A166M336-F1
#
_cell.length_a   1.000
_cell.length_b   1.000
_cell.length_c   1.000
_cell.angle_alpha   90.00
_cell.angle_beta   90.00
_cell.angle_gamma   90.00
#
_symmetry.space_group_name_H-M   'P 1'
#
loop_
_entity.id
_entity.type
_entity.pdbx_description
1 polymer ?
#
loop_
_entity_poly.entity_id
_entity_poly.type
_entity_poly.pdbx_seq_one_letter_code
_entity_poly.pdbx_strand_id
1 'polypeptide(L)' 'MNAFPNGTRVFYWDVNGTIKYGTVQSTARMSDGTQVVNVKLDDGTPVSLPVSSVSKVT' A
#
# COMPACT_ATOMS: atom_id res chain seq x y z
N MET A 1 -9.10 13.34 -4.17
CA MET A 1 -9.38 12.63 -2.90
C MET A 1 -8.33 11.54 -2.73
N ASN A 2 -7.69 11.43 -1.56
CA ASN A 2 -6.70 10.37 -1.33
C ASN A 2 -7.44 9.05 -1.11
N ALA A 3 -7.29 8.10 -2.03
CA ALA A 3 -7.96 6.79 -1.94
C ALA A 3 -7.46 5.95 -0.76
N PHE A 4 -6.25 6.24 -0.26
CA PHE A 4 -5.58 5.51 0.81
C PHE A 4 -5.03 6.47 1.86
N PRO A 5 -5.88 7.07 2.71
CA PRO A 5 -5.41 7.90 3.81
C PRO A 5 -4.58 7.08 4.82
N ASN A 6 -3.72 7.76 5.58
CA ASN A 6 -2.93 7.12 6.64
C ASN A 6 -3.83 6.38 7.63
N GLY A 7 -3.38 5.21 8.08
CA GLY A 7 -4.17 4.30 8.91
C GLY A 7 -5.10 3.37 8.12
N THR A 8 -5.24 3.54 6.81
CA THR A 8 -6.05 2.63 5.98
C THR A 8 -5.45 1.23 5.98
N ARG A 9 -6.30 0.24 6.23
CA ARG A 9 -5.94 -1.17 6.09
C ARG A 9 -5.98 -1.59 4.63
N VAL A 10 -4.91 -2.23 4.16
CA VAL A 10 -4.76 -2.67 2.77
C VAL A 10 -4.20 -4.07 2.68
N PHE A 11 -4.39 -4.68 1.52
CA PHE A 11 -3.72 -5.92 1.15
C PHE A 11 -3.18 -5.85 -0.28
N TYR A 12 -2.20 -6.68 -0.59
CA TYR A 12 -1.71 -6.90 -1.95
C TYR A 12 -1.29 -8.37 -2.13
N TRP A 13 -1.17 -8.79 -3.39
CA TRP A 13 -0.63 -10.09 -3.75
C TRP A 13 0.87 -9.98 -3.99
N ASP A 14 1.66 -10.77 -3.26
CA ASP A 14 3.10 -10.88 -3.52
C ASP A 14 3.37 -11.71 -4.79
N VAL A 15 4.64 -11.73 -5.21
CA VAL A 15 5.09 -12.48 -6.39
C VAL A 15 4.89 -13.99 -6.29
N ASN A 16 4.73 -14.51 -5.07
CA ASN A 16 4.47 -15.93 -4.79
C ASN A 16 2.95 -16.23 -4.74
N GLY A 17 2.09 -15.26 -5.04
CA GLY A 17 0.64 -15.41 -4.94
C GLY A 17 0.14 -15.44 -3.50
N THR A 18 0.91 -14.91 -2.54
CA THR A 18 0.49 -14.82 -1.13
C THR A 18 -0.11 -13.44 -0.86
N ILE A 19 -1.25 -13.40 -0.17
CA ILE A 19 -1.83 -12.14 0.29
C ILE A 19 -1.03 -11.61 1.48
N LYS A 20 -0.58 -10.36 1.39
CA LYS A 20 0.08 -9.64 2.46
C LYS A 20 -0.79 -8.47 2.91
N TYR A 21 -0.99 -8.36 4.21
CA TYR A 21 -1.77 -7.29 4.83
C TYR A 21 -0.85 -6.27 5.49
N GLY A 22 -1.31 -5.02 5.51
CA GLY A 22 -0.59 -3.94 6.16
C GLY A 22 -1.44 -2.68 6.30
N THR A 23 -0.81 -1.68 6.91
CA THR A 23 -1.44 -0.40 7.20
C THR A 23 -0.68 0.73 6.52
N VAL A 24 -1.40 1.58 5.80
CA VAL A 24 -0.84 2.75 5.10
C VAL A 24 -0.25 3.73 6.10
N GLN A 25 1.03 4.04 5.94
CA GLN A 25 1.77 5.02 6.74
C GLN A 25 1.79 6.38 6.05
N SER A 26 1.92 6.41 4.73
CA SER A 26 1.94 7.63 3.94
C SER A 26 1.63 7.34 2.48
N THR A 27 1.26 8.37 1.72
CA THR A 27 1.15 8.31 0.26
C THR A 27 2.02 9.39 -0.37
N ALA A 28 2.70 9.07 -1.46
CA ALA A 28 3.49 10.04 -2.22
C ALA A 28 3.13 9.97 -3.70
N ARG A 29 3.41 11.05 -4.43
CA ARG A 29 3.29 11.10 -5.88
C ARG A 29 4.66 11.35 -6.47
N MET A 30 5.08 10.45 -7.35
CA MET A 30 6.37 10.53 -8.02
C MET A 30 6.32 11.56 -9.16
N SER A 31 7.48 11.98 -9.66
CA SER A 31 7.61 12.99 -10.72
C SER A 31 6.99 12.57 -12.05
N ASP A 32 6.87 11.25 -12.29
CA ASP A 32 6.18 10.64 -13.42
C ASP A 32 4.64 10.67 -13.28
N GLY A 33 4.12 11.16 -12.15
CA GLY A 33 2.70 11.22 -11.83
C GLY A 33 2.14 9.97 -11.15
N THR A 34 2.92 8.90 -11.02
CA THR A 34 2.54 7.65 -10.35
C THR A 34 2.34 7.90 -8.85
N GLN A 35 1.22 7.44 -8.31
CA GLN A 35 0.95 7.51 -6.88
C GLN A 35 1.39 6.20 -6.22
N VAL A 36 2.17 6.32 -5.15
CA VAL A 36 2.67 5.20 -4.34
C VAL A 36 2.16 5.31 -2.91
N VAL A 37 1.96 4.15 -2.29
CA VAL A 37 1.60 4.02 -0.88
C VAL A 37 2.76 3.37 -0.14
N ASN A 38 3.15 3.97 0.98
CA ASN A 38 4.06 3.34 1.93
C ASN A 38 3.20 2.62 2.96
N VAL A 39 3.39 1.32 3.07
CA VAL A 39 2.61 0.42 3.90
C VAL A 39 3.55 -0.24 4.90
N LYS A 40 3.16 -0.28 6.16
CA LYS A 40 3.80 -1.14 7.16
C LYS A 40 3.03 -2.46 7.19
N LEU A 41 3.67 -3.54 6.77
CA LEU A 41 3.10 -4.88 6.83
C LEU A 41 2.99 -5.35 8.29
N ASP A 42 2.16 -6.37 8.50
CA ASP A 42 1.93 -6.92 9.84
C ASP A 42 3.17 -7.56 10.46
N ASP A 43 4.06 -8.08 9.62
CA ASP A 43 5.38 -8.59 10.02
C ASP A 43 6.37 -7.46 10.35
N GLY A 44 5.95 -6.21 10.27
CA GLY A 44 6.74 -5.02 10.55
C GLY A 44 7.53 -4.50 9.35
N THR A 45 7.53 -5.22 8.22
CA THR A 45 8.29 -4.85 7.03
C THR A 45 7.67 -3.61 6.37
N PRO A 46 8.44 -2.54 6.10
CA PRO A 46 7.97 -1.43 5.30
C PRO A 46 8.02 -1.80 3.80
N VAL A 47 6.95 -1.53 3.08
CA VAL A 47 6.88 -1.70 1.62
C VAL A 47 6.30 -0.47 0.95
N SER A 48 6.82 -0.13 -0.23
CA SER A 48 6.27 0.94 -1.07
C SER A 48 5.71 0.32 -2.35
N LEU A 49 4.42 0.55 -2.62
CA LEU A 49 3.71 -0.08 -3.73
C LEU A 49 2.93 0.98 -4.52
N PRO A 50 2.80 0.81 -5.85
CA PRO A 50 1.86 1.61 -6.63
C PRO A 50 0.44 1.47 -6.07
N VAL A 51 -0.31 2.57 -6.05
CA VAL A 51 -1.71 2.58 -5.62
C VAL A 51 -2.56 1.56 -6.42
N SER A 52 -2.21 1.31 -7.67
CA SER A 52 -2.88 0.34 -8.55
C SER A 52 -2.66 -1.13 -8.15
N SER A 53 -1.68 -1.42 -7.31
CA SER A 53 -1.32 -2.79 -6.88
C SER A 53 -1.88 -3.17 -5.52
N VAL A 54 -2.51 -2.22 -4.81
CA VAL A 54 -3.06 -2.43 -3.46
C VAL A 54 -4.57 -2.34 -3.47
N SER A 55 -5.21 -3.12 -2.59
CA SER A 55 -6.66 -3.11 -2.39
C SER A 55 -6.99 -2.77 -0.94
N LYS A 56 -8.07 -2.00 -0.74
CA LYS A 56 -8.54 -1.62 0.60
C LYS A 56 -9.23 -2.81 1.27
N VAL A 57 -8.97 -3.01 2.55
CA VAL A 57 -9.76 -3.91 3.40
C VAL A 57 -10.91 -3.09 3.98
N THR A 58 -12.15 -3.49 3.69
CA THR A 58 -13.39 -2.93 4.26
C THR A 58 -13.77 -3.57 5.58
#